data_AF-A0A7X3GKX6-F1
#
_entry.id   AF-A0A7X3GKX6-F1
#
_cell.length_a   1.000
_cell.length_b   1.000
_cell.length_c   1.000
_cell.angle_alpha   90.00
_cell.angle_beta   90.00
_cell.angle_gamma   90.00
#
_symmetry.space_group_name_H-M   'P 1'
#
loop_
_entity.id
_entity.type
_entity.pdbx_description
1 polymer ?
#
loop_
_entity_poly.entity_id
_entity_poly.type
_entity_poly.pdbx_seq_one_letter_code
_entity_poly.pdbx_strand_id
1 'polypeptide(L)'
;MMEWIVHWPTWGLSRWFGIIAYLLLFAGISTGVLYSYPMFKKRPKARVTLFRWHTYMTNGGALVAFAHVTMLLISTYAPYSWKEVLVPFAAVKHPVWNGLGTLALYGVALLLLSSDFRSKLSRALWFGIHLSAYPIFAAAAIHGYYMGTDSGQAAAKLMYGATIVAIVALFAIRLVIRGQTARGKAAGVWGNRPNMQR
;
A
#
# COMPACT_ATOMS: atom_id res chain seq x y z
N MET A 1 25.72 29.17 6.04
CA MET A 1 24.90 28.46 7.07
C MET A 1 24.01 27.33 6.52
N MET A 2 24.05 27.01 5.21
CA MET A 2 23.29 25.89 4.60
C MET A 2 24.18 24.79 3.97
N GLU A 3 25.51 24.87 4.11
CA GLU A 3 26.43 23.92 3.46
C GLU A 3 26.26 22.48 3.93
N TRP A 4 25.82 22.30 5.17
CA TRP A 4 25.53 20.98 5.73
C TRP A 4 24.45 20.22 4.95
N ILE A 5 23.44 20.89 4.38
CA ILE A 5 22.40 20.26 3.54
C ILE A 5 23.00 19.78 2.22
N VAL A 6 24.00 20.50 1.68
CA VAL A 6 24.66 20.16 0.41
C VAL A 6 25.52 18.90 0.56
N HIS A 7 26.04 18.62 1.76
CA HIS A 7 26.82 17.41 2.06
C HIS A 7 25.98 16.22 2.54
N TRP A 8 24.65 16.37 2.67
CA TRP A 8 23.82 15.24 3.04
C TRP A 8 23.86 14.16 1.97
N PRO A 9 23.88 12.88 2.35
CA PRO A 9 23.81 11.77 1.41
C PRO A 9 22.37 11.63 0.85
N THR A 10 21.82 12.71 0.29
CA THR A 10 20.42 12.84 -0.18
C THR A 10 20.06 11.73 -1.15
N TRP A 11 20.98 11.35 -2.04
CA TRP A 11 20.79 10.22 -2.94
C TRP A 11 20.67 8.88 -2.19
N GLY A 12 21.57 8.60 -1.25
CA GLY A 12 21.51 7.38 -0.43
C GLY A 12 20.23 7.32 0.42
N LEU A 13 19.89 8.43 1.08
CA LEU A 13 18.67 8.56 1.87
C LEU A 13 17.42 8.36 1.03
N SER A 14 17.37 8.94 -0.18
CA SER A 14 16.23 8.75 -1.09
C SER A 14 16.00 7.26 -1.40
N ARG A 15 17.06 6.49 -1.65
CA ARG A 15 16.97 5.04 -1.91
C ARG A 15 16.47 4.27 -0.70
N TRP A 16 17.07 4.52 0.47
CA TRP A 16 16.65 3.87 1.72
C TRP A 16 15.19 4.18 2.07
N PHE A 17 14.78 5.45 1.97
CA PHE A 17 13.40 5.84 2.22
C PHE A 17 12.44 5.20 1.21
N GLY A 18 12.80 5.09 -0.06
CA GLY A 18 11.97 4.40 -1.07
C GLY A 18 11.71 2.94 -0.69
N ILE A 19 12.75 2.20 -0.33
CA ILE A 19 12.64 0.78 0.07
C ILE A 19 11.89 0.62 1.39
N ILE A 20 12.20 1.45 2.40
CA ILE A 20 11.54 1.40 3.71
C ILE A 20 10.05 1.72 3.57
N ALA A 21 9.70 2.77 2.81
CA ALA A 21 8.31 3.11 2.53
C ALA A 21 7.58 1.94 1.87
N TYR A 22 8.17 1.34 0.84
CA TYR A 22 7.61 0.18 0.16
C TYR A 22 7.32 -1.00 1.11
N LEU A 23 8.29 -1.36 1.96
CA LEU A 23 8.14 -2.48 2.90
C LEU A 23 7.13 -2.18 4.03
N LEU A 24 7.07 -0.94 4.50
CA LEU A 24 6.05 -0.51 5.46
C LEU A 24 4.65 -0.56 4.84
N LEU A 25 4.49 -0.09 3.60
CA LEU A 25 3.23 -0.20 2.87
C LEU A 25 2.83 -1.66 2.65
N PHE A 26 3.79 -2.54 2.31
CA PHE A 26 3.58 -3.99 2.21
C PHE A 26 3.08 -4.60 3.53
N ALA A 27 3.72 -4.27 4.65
CA ALA A 27 3.30 -4.73 5.98
C ALA A 27 1.91 -4.19 6.35
N GLY A 28 1.65 -2.93 6.01
CA GLY A 28 0.36 -2.26 6.21
C GLY A 28 -0.78 -2.95 5.45
N ILE A 29 -0.63 -3.16 4.13
CA ILE A 29 -1.66 -3.86 3.35
C ILE A 29 -1.83 -5.32 3.82
N SER A 30 -0.73 -6.02 4.13
CA SER A 30 -0.78 -7.42 4.61
C SER A 30 -1.57 -7.55 5.91
N THR A 31 -1.26 -6.71 6.90
CA THR A 31 -1.99 -6.68 8.19
C THR A 31 -3.45 -6.24 8.02
N GLY A 32 -3.74 -5.33 7.08
CA GLY A 32 -5.11 -4.94 6.72
C GLY A 32 -5.91 -6.09 6.10
N VAL A 33 -5.29 -6.91 5.25
CA VAL A 33 -5.92 -8.12 4.71
C VAL A 33 -6.18 -9.15 5.81
N LEU A 34 -5.19 -9.42 6.65
CA LEU A 34 -5.32 -10.35 7.79
C LEU A 34 -6.43 -9.90 8.75
N TYR A 35 -6.54 -8.61 9.04
CA TYR A 35 -7.63 -8.06 9.87
C TYR A 35 -9.02 -8.42 9.33
N SER A 36 -9.16 -8.59 8.01
CA SER A 36 -10.44 -8.93 7.37
C SER A 36 -10.83 -10.42 7.51
N TYR A 37 -9.91 -11.29 7.94
CA TYR A 37 -10.15 -12.74 7.99
C TYR A 37 -11.09 -13.13 9.15
N PRO A 38 -12.06 -14.05 8.93
CA PRO A 38 -13.00 -14.49 9.96
C PRO A 38 -12.35 -15.11 11.19
N MET A 39 -11.18 -15.74 11.04
CA MET A 39 -10.44 -16.36 12.15
C MET A 39 -10.14 -15.36 13.27
N PHE A 40 -9.84 -14.10 12.93
CA PHE A 40 -9.55 -13.06 13.91
C PHE A 40 -10.82 -12.45 14.52
N LYS A 41 -12.02 -12.69 13.98
CA LYS A 41 -13.28 -12.25 14.61
C LYS A 41 -13.51 -12.93 15.97
N LYS A 42 -13.06 -14.18 16.12
CA LYS A 42 -13.14 -14.94 17.38
C LYS A 42 -11.98 -14.64 18.35
N ARG A 43 -11.01 -13.78 17.95
CA ARG A 43 -9.82 -13.45 18.74
C ARG A 43 -9.64 -11.92 18.87
N PRO A 44 -10.41 -11.26 19.75
CA PRO A 44 -10.49 -9.80 19.81
C PRO A 44 -9.13 -9.13 20.09
N LYS A 45 -8.32 -9.69 20.99
CA LYS A 45 -6.96 -9.18 21.29
C LYS A 45 -6.08 -9.15 20.03
N ALA A 46 -6.01 -10.27 19.30
CA ALA A 46 -5.23 -10.37 18.06
C ALA A 46 -5.75 -9.41 16.98
N ARG A 47 -7.06 -9.23 16.89
CA ARG A 47 -7.68 -8.32 15.93
C ARG A 47 -7.37 -6.85 16.21
N VAL A 48 -7.34 -6.44 17.48
CA VAL A 48 -6.91 -5.09 17.88
C VAL A 48 -5.44 -4.88 17.56
N THR A 49 -4.60 -5.87 17.84
CA THR A 49 -3.17 -5.82 17.51
C THR A 49 -2.93 -5.67 16.00
N LEU A 50 -3.62 -6.45 15.17
CA LEU A 50 -3.53 -6.32 13.70
C LEU A 50 -3.95 -4.92 13.22
N PHE A 51 -5.02 -4.36 13.79
CA PHE A 51 -5.45 -3.01 13.45
C PHE A 51 -4.40 -1.96 13.83
N ARG A 52 -3.81 -2.05 15.02
CA ARG A 52 -2.74 -1.13 15.45
C ARG A 52 -1.53 -1.22 14.53
N TRP A 53 -1.07 -2.43 14.22
CA TRP A 53 0.04 -2.63 13.30
C TRP A 53 -0.27 -2.13 11.89
N HIS A 54 -1.49 -2.37 11.38
CA HIS A 54 -1.93 -1.81 10.12
C HIS A 54 -1.76 -0.28 10.11
N THR A 55 -2.33 0.41 11.11
CA THR A 55 -2.22 1.87 11.20
C THR A 55 -0.78 2.36 11.32
N TYR A 56 0.05 1.73 12.16
CA TYR A 56 1.45 2.15 12.31
C TYR A 56 2.25 1.96 11.01
N MET A 57 2.06 0.83 10.33
CA MET A 57 2.78 0.51 9.10
C MET A 57 2.31 1.38 7.93
N THR A 58 1.00 1.66 7.80
CA THR A 58 0.50 2.54 6.74
C THR A 58 0.90 3.99 6.96
N ASN A 59 0.80 4.50 8.20
CA ASN A 59 1.14 5.89 8.49
C ASN A 59 2.65 6.10 8.41
N GLY A 60 3.45 5.16 8.94
CA GLY A 60 4.89 5.16 8.78
C GLY A 60 5.32 5.05 7.31
N GLY A 61 4.70 4.15 6.55
CA GLY A 61 4.97 4.00 5.11
C GLY A 61 4.65 5.26 4.32
N ALA A 62 3.53 5.91 4.61
CA ALA A 62 3.16 7.20 4.00
C ALA A 62 4.16 8.30 4.36
N LEU A 63 4.51 8.44 5.64
CA LEU A 63 5.48 9.43 6.10
C LEU A 63 6.84 9.26 5.41
N VAL A 64 7.34 8.02 5.35
CA VAL A 64 8.63 7.73 4.70
C VAL A 64 8.54 7.90 3.18
N ALA A 65 7.38 7.65 2.56
CA ALA A 65 7.17 7.95 1.13
C ALA A 65 7.25 9.46 0.85
N PHE A 66 6.66 10.30 1.71
CA PHE A 66 6.82 11.74 1.60
C PHE A 66 8.28 12.16 1.81
N ALA A 67 8.98 11.58 2.79
CA ALA A 67 10.39 11.84 3.01
C ALA A 67 11.25 11.44 1.79
N HIS A 68 10.96 10.30 1.16
CA HIS A 68 11.60 9.87 -0.09
C HIS A 68 11.48 10.93 -1.19
N VAL A 69 10.27 11.44 -1.43
CA VAL A 69 10.02 12.49 -2.43
C VAL A 69 10.70 13.80 -2.07
N THR A 70 10.68 14.20 -0.80
CA THR A 70 11.41 15.37 -0.33
C THR A 70 12.91 15.25 -0.59
N MET A 71 13.50 14.08 -0.37
CA MET A 71 14.92 13.83 -0.68
C MET A 71 15.22 13.96 -2.17
N LEU A 72 14.29 13.58 -3.07
CA LEU A 72 14.45 13.76 -4.52
C LEU A 72 14.43 15.24 -4.92
N LEU A 73 13.57 16.05 -4.28
CA LEU A 73 13.45 17.49 -4.57
C LEU A 73 14.67 18.30 -4.10
N ILE A 74 15.30 17.89 -3.00
CA ILE A 74 16.48 18.59 -2.45
C ILE A 74 17.81 17.98 -2.89
N SER A 75 17.80 16.89 -3.67
CA SER A 75 19.02 16.22 -4.10
C SER A 75 19.79 17.07 -5.10
N THR A 76 21.07 17.31 -4.82
CA THR A 76 22.00 17.97 -5.76
C THR A 76 22.59 17.00 -6.80
N TYR A 77 22.47 15.69 -6.56
CA TYR A 77 23.03 14.64 -7.44
C TYR A 77 22.06 14.24 -8.56
N ALA A 78 20.77 14.11 -8.23
CA ALA A 78 19.72 13.77 -9.20
C ALA A 78 18.49 14.67 -8.95
N PRO A 79 18.60 15.99 -9.20
CA PRO A 79 17.53 16.94 -8.90
C PRO A 79 16.31 16.66 -9.76
N TYR A 80 15.16 16.48 -9.12
CA TYR A 80 13.86 16.51 -9.78
C TYR A 80 13.21 17.87 -9.55
N SER A 81 12.57 18.41 -10.58
CA SER A 81 11.74 19.61 -10.42
C SER A 81 10.39 19.29 -9.80
N TRP A 82 9.74 20.30 -9.21
CA TRP A 82 8.37 20.18 -8.69
C TRP A 82 7.39 19.63 -9.72
N LYS A 83 7.52 20.04 -10.99
CA LYS A 83 6.67 19.55 -12.08
C LYS A 83 6.87 18.05 -12.30
N GLU A 84 8.10 17.56 -12.30
CA GLU A 84 8.39 16.14 -12.54
C GLU A 84 7.92 15.23 -11.40
N VAL A 85 7.82 15.77 -10.18
CA VAL A 85 7.30 15.06 -9.01
C VAL A 85 5.77 15.11 -8.94
N LEU A 86 5.17 16.27 -9.20
CA LEU A 86 3.74 16.52 -9.02
C LEU A 86 2.89 16.31 -10.27
N VAL A 87 3.48 16.20 -11.46
CA VAL A 87 2.70 15.90 -12.67
C VAL A 87 3.07 14.50 -13.13
N PRO A 88 2.15 13.52 -13.06
CA PRO A 88 2.41 12.18 -13.54
C PRO A 88 2.97 12.22 -14.98
N PHE A 89 4.04 11.45 -15.21
CA PHE A 89 4.69 11.30 -16.51
C PHE A 89 5.43 12.54 -17.04
N ALA A 90 5.58 13.60 -16.24
CA ALA A 90 6.30 14.81 -16.65
C ALA A 90 7.83 14.72 -16.51
N ALA A 91 8.36 13.66 -15.89
CA ALA A 91 9.80 13.44 -15.72
C ALA A 91 10.51 13.34 -17.08
N VAL A 92 11.62 14.06 -17.24
CA VAL A 92 12.42 14.02 -18.49
C VAL A 92 13.00 12.63 -18.73
N LYS A 93 13.40 11.94 -17.65
CA LYS A 93 13.92 10.57 -17.69
C LYS A 93 12.88 9.60 -17.13
N HIS A 94 12.69 8.48 -17.83
CA HIS A 94 11.79 7.40 -17.43
C HIS A 94 10.38 7.89 -17.02
N PRO A 95 9.68 8.65 -17.88
CA PRO A 95 8.39 9.28 -17.55
C PRO A 95 7.36 8.28 -17.05
N VAL A 96 7.26 7.10 -17.67
CA VAL A 96 6.31 6.04 -17.31
C VAL A 96 6.51 5.60 -15.85
N TRP A 97 7.72 5.22 -15.47
CA TRP A 97 8.01 4.68 -14.15
C TRP A 97 7.94 5.75 -13.07
N ASN A 98 8.42 6.97 -13.34
CA ASN A 98 8.27 8.10 -12.43
C ASN A 98 6.79 8.48 -12.25
N GLY A 99 6.00 8.50 -13.32
CA GLY A 99 4.56 8.76 -13.26
C GLY A 99 3.79 7.75 -12.41
N LEU A 100 4.16 6.46 -12.45
CA LEU A 100 3.60 5.47 -11.53
C LEU A 100 3.94 5.78 -10.06
N GLY A 101 5.15 6.29 -9.78
CA GLY A 101 5.54 6.77 -8.45
C GLY A 101 4.67 7.94 -7.98
N THR A 102 4.46 8.94 -8.83
CA THR A 102 3.56 10.07 -8.54
C THR A 102 2.12 9.61 -8.29
N LEU A 103 1.58 8.73 -9.14
CA LEU A 103 0.24 8.18 -8.95
C LEU A 103 0.13 7.34 -7.67
N ALA A 104 1.17 6.58 -7.33
CA ALA A 104 1.20 5.82 -6.07
C ALA A 104 1.23 6.75 -4.85
N LEU A 105 2.01 7.83 -4.88
CA LEU A 105 2.05 8.84 -3.82
C LEU A 105 0.66 9.47 -3.62
N TYR A 106 -0.02 9.84 -4.70
CA TYR A 106 -1.39 10.38 -4.64
C TYR A 106 -2.38 9.37 -4.10
N GLY A 107 -2.25 8.11 -4.52
CA GLY A 107 -3.03 7.01 -3.98
C GLY A 107 -2.83 6.84 -2.47
N VAL A 108 -1.59 6.85 -1.99
CA VAL A 108 -1.27 6.75 -0.56
C VAL A 108 -1.85 7.93 0.22
N ALA A 109 -1.72 9.16 -0.29
CA ALA A 109 -2.36 10.34 0.30
C ALA A 109 -3.89 10.20 0.35
N LEU A 110 -4.51 9.75 -0.74
CA LEU A 110 -5.95 9.50 -0.80
C LEU A 110 -6.41 8.43 0.21
N LEU A 111 -5.64 7.35 0.37
CA LEU A 111 -5.93 6.30 1.35
C LEU A 111 -5.82 6.82 2.79
N LEU A 112 -4.82 7.64 3.08
CA LEU A 112 -4.63 8.26 4.39
C LEU A 112 -5.81 9.19 4.71
N LEU A 113 -6.09 10.15 3.83
CA LEU A 113 -7.19 11.11 4.00
C LEU A 113 -8.55 10.42 4.09
N SER A 114 -8.82 9.44 3.22
CA SER A 114 -10.09 8.70 3.25
C SER A 114 -10.26 7.88 4.54
N SER A 115 -9.17 7.44 5.16
CA SER A 115 -9.20 6.74 6.45
C SER A 115 -9.50 7.69 7.60
N ASP A 116 -8.91 8.89 7.61
CA ASP A 116 -9.19 9.92 8.61
C ASP A 116 -10.63 10.45 8.51
N PHE A 117 -11.14 10.62 7.29
CA PHE A 117 -12.51 11.06 7.03
C PHE A 117 -13.53 9.93 6.91
N ARG A 118 -13.19 8.71 7.34
CA ARG A 118 -14.06 7.53 7.24
C ARG A 118 -15.47 7.77 7.80
N SER A 119 -15.61 8.53 8.88
CA SER A 119 -16.91 8.83 9.51
C SER A 119 -17.82 9.70 8.65
N LYS A 120 -17.27 10.45 7.69
CA LYS A 120 -17.99 11.32 6.76
C LYS A 120 -18.32 10.65 5.42
N LEU A 121 -17.74 9.49 5.15
CA LEU A 121 -17.92 8.76 3.89
C LEU A 121 -18.93 7.63 4.03
N SER A 122 -19.70 7.37 2.97
CA SER A 122 -20.51 6.16 2.92
C SER A 122 -19.61 4.92 2.99
N ARG A 123 -20.10 3.84 3.60
CA ARG A 123 -19.34 2.60 3.73
C ARG A 123 -18.88 2.05 2.38
N ALA A 124 -19.71 2.18 1.34
CA ALA A 124 -19.39 1.70 -0.01
C ALA A 124 -18.27 2.52 -0.64
N LEU A 125 -18.34 3.86 -0.55
CA LEU A 125 -17.33 4.76 -1.10
C LEU A 125 -15.98 4.57 -0.39
N TRP A 126 -15.97 4.59 0.94
CA TRP A 126 -14.76 4.35 1.72
C TRP A 126 -14.13 3.01 1.36
N PHE A 127 -14.94 1.94 1.24
CA PHE A 127 -14.43 0.62 0.89
C PHE A 127 -13.89 0.56 -0.54
N GLY A 128 -14.54 1.23 -1.50
CA GLY A 128 -14.06 1.33 -2.88
C GLY A 128 -12.70 2.03 -2.97
N ILE A 129 -12.55 3.18 -2.29
CA ILE A 129 -11.28 3.89 -2.19
C ILE A 129 -10.23 3.00 -1.51
N HIS A 130 -10.57 2.39 -0.37
CA HIS A 130 -9.62 1.55 0.36
C HIS A 130 -9.18 0.31 -0.44
N LEU A 131 -10.01 -0.19 -1.36
CA LEU A 131 -9.65 -1.29 -2.26
C LEU A 131 -8.59 -0.87 -3.30
N SER A 132 -8.47 0.42 -3.61
CA SER A 132 -7.41 0.93 -4.50
C SER A 132 -5.99 0.73 -3.93
N ALA A 133 -5.86 0.37 -2.65
CA ALA A 133 -4.57 0.02 -2.05
C ALA A 133 -3.81 -1.09 -2.82
N TYR A 134 -4.52 -2.04 -3.45
CA TYR A 134 -3.88 -3.08 -4.26
C TYR A 134 -3.19 -2.52 -5.52
N PRO A 135 -3.89 -1.81 -6.43
CA PRO A 135 -3.23 -1.21 -7.59
C PRO A 135 -2.22 -0.13 -7.22
N ILE A 136 -2.43 0.64 -6.13
CA ILE A 136 -1.45 1.61 -5.63
C ILE A 136 -0.15 0.92 -5.21
N PHE A 137 -0.25 -0.19 -4.45
CA PHE A 137 0.92 -0.96 -4.05
C PHE A 137 1.64 -1.58 -5.25
N ALA A 138 0.89 -2.10 -6.24
CA ALA A 138 1.48 -2.62 -7.48
C ALA A 138 2.22 -1.52 -8.27
N ALA A 139 1.64 -0.32 -8.38
CA ALA A 139 2.29 0.82 -9.00
C ALA A 139 3.59 1.21 -8.28
N ALA A 140 3.58 1.24 -6.94
CA ALA A 140 4.77 1.49 -6.13
C ALA A 140 5.85 0.42 -6.33
N ALA A 141 5.47 -0.86 -6.41
CA ALA A 141 6.40 -1.97 -6.67
C ALA A 141 7.05 -1.85 -8.05
N ILE A 142 6.25 -1.58 -9.10
CA ILE A 142 6.74 -1.40 -10.47
C ILE A 142 7.66 -0.19 -10.55
N HIS A 143 7.24 0.95 -9.98
CA HIS A 143 8.07 2.15 -9.87
C HIS A 143 9.42 1.84 -9.20
N GLY A 144 9.39 1.26 -8.00
CA GLY A 144 10.61 0.94 -7.25
C GLY A 144 11.51 -0.07 -7.95
N TYR A 145 10.93 -1.07 -8.62
CA TYR A 145 11.69 -2.06 -9.38
C TYR A 145 12.43 -1.44 -10.58
N TYR A 146 11.76 -0.60 -11.38
CA TYR A 146 12.37 -0.05 -12.58
C TYR A 146 13.22 1.21 -12.33
N MET A 147 12.94 1.96 -11.26
CA MET A 147 13.71 3.17 -10.91
C MET A 147 14.83 2.91 -9.90
N GLY A 148 14.72 1.87 -9.09
CA GLY A 148 15.71 1.55 -8.06
C GLY A 148 17.02 1.05 -8.67
N THR A 149 18.12 1.72 -8.35
CA THR A 149 19.47 1.25 -8.75
C THR A 149 19.84 -0.08 -8.08
N ASP A 150 19.22 -0.40 -6.94
CA ASP A 150 19.34 -1.69 -6.25
C ASP A 150 18.75 -2.88 -7.02
N SER A 151 17.85 -2.64 -7.98
CA SER A 151 17.15 -3.70 -8.70
C SER A 151 18.06 -4.54 -9.60
N GLY A 152 19.32 -4.14 -9.80
CA GLY A 152 20.34 -5.02 -10.38
C GLY A 152 20.68 -6.22 -9.48
N GLN A 153 20.51 -6.08 -8.17
CA GLN A 153 20.84 -7.10 -7.17
C GLN A 153 19.73 -8.15 -7.03
N ALA A 154 20.11 -9.42 -6.90
CA ALA A 154 19.17 -10.52 -6.72
C ALA A 154 18.26 -10.33 -5.50
N ALA A 155 18.81 -9.79 -4.39
CA ALA A 155 18.05 -9.54 -3.17
C ALA A 155 16.88 -8.56 -3.39
N ALA A 156 17.10 -7.46 -4.12
CA ALA A 156 16.04 -6.50 -4.42
C ALA A 156 14.96 -7.11 -5.33
N LYS A 157 15.35 -7.88 -6.36
CA LYS A 157 14.41 -8.58 -7.24
C LYS A 157 13.55 -9.58 -6.47
N LEU A 158 14.17 -10.37 -5.59
CA LEU A 158 13.47 -11.31 -4.71
C LEU A 158 12.52 -10.60 -3.75
N MET A 159 12.94 -9.47 -3.16
CA MET A 159 12.09 -8.65 -2.29
C MET A 159 10.82 -8.19 -3.02
N TYR A 160 10.94 -7.55 -4.20
CA TYR A 160 9.78 -7.09 -4.98
C TYR A 160 8.90 -8.26 -5.43
N GLY A 161 9.50 -9.35 -5.92
CA GLY A 161 8.76 -10.54 -6.35
C GLY A 161 8.00 -11.20 -5.19
N ALA A 162 8.67 -11.46 -4.07
CA ALA A 162 8.07 -12.12 -2.91
C ALA A 162 6.92 -11.31 -2.30
N THR A 163 7.07 -9.99 -2.20
CA THR A 163 6.04 -9.10 -1.68
C THR A 163 4.80 -9.06 -2.58
N ILE A 164 4.98 -8.98 -3.92
CA ILE A 164 3.85 -9.08 -4.86
C ILE A 164 3.13 -10.43 -4.76
N VAL A 165 3.88 -11.54 -4.77
CA VAL A 165 3.31 -12.89 -4.63
C VAL A 165 2.53 -13.02 -3.32
N ALA A 166 3.06 -12.52 -2.21
CA ALA A 166 2.38 -12.54 -0.93
C ALA A 166 1.07 -11.76 -0.95
N ILE A 167 1.03 -10.56 -1.54
CA ILE A 167 -0.21 -9.76 -1.65
C ILE A 167 -1.25 -10.43 -2.53
N VAL A 168 -0.83 -11.00 -3.66
CA VAL A 168 -1.73 -11.75 -4.55
C VAL A 168 -2.31 -12.96 -3.83
N ALA A 169 -1.48 -13.74 -3.13
CA ALA A 169 -1.93 -14.89 -2.35
C ALA A 169 -2.91 -14.49 -1.24
N LEU A 170 -2.59 -13.46 -0.45
CA LEU A 170 -3.47 -12.94 0.59
C LEU A 170 -4.81 -12.44 0.01
N PHE A 171 -4.78 -11.76 -1.13
CA PHE A 171 -6.00 -11.31 -1.80
C PHE A 171 -6.84 -12.48 -2.33
N ALA A 172 -6.24 -13.46 -2.99
CA ALA A 172 -6.93 -14.64 -3.48
C ALA A 172 -7.59 -15.44 -2.34
N ILE A 173 -6.87 -15.67 -1.23
CA ILE A 173 -7.40 -16.32 -0.03
C ILE A 173 -8.59 -15.54 0.53
N ARG A 174 -8.49 -14.20 0.59
CA ARG A 174 -9.59 -13.33 1.02
C ARG A 174 -10.85 -13.53 0.18
N LEU A 175 -10.72 -13.64 -1.14
CA LEU A 175 -11.86 -13.86 -2.04
C LEU A 175 -12.51 -15.23 -1.80
N VAL A 176 -11.72 -16.29 -1.67
CA VAL A 176 -12.21 -17.65 -1.38
C VAL A 176 -13.00 -17.69 -0.08
N ILE A 177 -12.45 -17.12 0.99
CA ILE A 177 -13.10 -17.09 2.31
C ILE A 177 -14.43 -16.32 2.27
N ARG A 178 -14.49 -15.18 1.55
CA ARG A 178 -15.73 -14.40 1.40
C ARG A 178 -16.80 -15.21 0.65
N GLY A 179 -16.41 -15.93 -0.40
CA GLY A 179 -17.31 -16.80 -1.17
C GLY A 179 -17.88 -17.95 -0.34
N GLN A 180 -17.03 -18.64 0.45
CA GLN A 180 -17.47 -19.71 1.35
C GLN A 180 -18.45 -19.21 2.41
N THR A 181 -18.17 -18.06 3.01
CA THR A 181 -19.05 -17.44 4.03
C THR A 181 -20.41 -17.08 3.45
N ALA A 182 -20.46 -16.55 2.21
CA ALA A 182 -21.71 -16.22 1.52
C ALA A 182 -22.54 -17.48 1.20
N ARG A 183 -21.89 -18.54 0.68
CA ARG A 183 -22.54 -19.83 0.40
C ARG A 183 -23.12 -20.48 1.66
N GLY A 184 -22.37 -20.50 2.76
CA GLY A 184 -22.85 -21.07 4.04
C GLY A 184 -24.08 -20.35 4.59
N LYS A 185 -24.15 -19.02 4.45
CA LYS A 185 -25.35 -18.24 4.82
C LYS A 185 -26.55 -18.60 3.95
N ALA A 186 -26.36 -18.71 2.63
CA ALA A 186 -27.44 -19.08 1.71
C ALA A 186 -28.00 -20.48 2.01
N ALA A 187 -27.12 -21.45 2.26
CA ALA A 187 -27.52 -22.82 2.63
C ALA A 187 -28.29 -22.86 3.97
N GLY A 188 -27.83 -22.12 4.99
CA GLY A 188 -28.52 -22.04 6.29
C GLY A 188 -29.90 -21.39 6.23
N VAL A 189 -30.11 -20.41 5.34
CA VAL A 189 -31.44 -19.79 5.11
C VAL A 189 -32.41 -20.75 4.43
N TRP A 190 -31.94 -21.61 3.53
CA TRP A 190 -32.77 -22.62 2.88
C TRP A 190 -33.09 -23.82 3.79
N GLY A 191 -32.15 -24.25 4.64
CA GLY A 191 -32.37 -25.36 5.58
C GLY A 191 -33.30 -25.04 6.75
N ASN A 192 -33.53 -23.75 7.05
CA ASN A 192 -34.33 -23.32 8.21
C ASN A 192 -35.74 -22.81 7.83
N ARG A 193 -36.21 -23.11 6.61
CA ARG A 193 -37.61 -22.81 6.24
C ARG A 193 -38.53 -23.78 7.00
N PRO A 194 -39.46 -23.30 7.85
CA PRO A 194 -40.45 -24.18 8.46
C PRO A 194 -41.21 -24.90 7.35
N ASN A 195 -41.27 -26.22 7.44
CA ASN A 195 -41.94 -27.05 6.45
C ASN A 195 -43.42 -26.66 6.41
N MET A 196 -43.81 -25.81 5.46
CA MET A 196 -45.21 -25.44 5.19
C MET A 196 -45.90 -26.55 4.40
N GLN A 197 -45.82 -27.77 4.92
CA GLN A 197 -46.59 -28.92 4.50
C GLN A 197 -47.33 -29.44 5.73
N ARG A 198 -48.48 -28.83 6.00
CA ARG A 198 -49.58 -29.40 6.78
C ARG A 198 -50.86 -29.18 5.99
#